data_AF-A0A952RJS7-F1
#
_entry.id   AF-A0A952RJS7-F1
#
_cell.length_a   1.000
_cell.length_b   1.000
_cell.length_c   1.000
_cell.angle_alpha   90.00
_cell.angle_beta   90.00
_cell.angle_gamma   90.00
#
_symmetry.space_group_name_H-M   'P 1'
#
loop_
_entity.id
_entity.type
_entity.pdbx_description
1 polymer ?
#
loop_
_entity_poly.entity_id
_entity_poly.type
_entity_poly.pdbx_seq_one_letter_code
_entity_poly.pdbx_strand_id
1 'polypeptide(L)'
;MIARDVATGYIGVLVVAALSLGPSFITHTAAAKMRARPRASTPAPIELPMHAHVAGISVPEPEPAPAPEPEPAEPVAKPKPPPPPKKKDELAEREANLLLLRAAVAAKREEIGVCRRPGGPEGRGEAQLAIGADGSIEVALSAPYASTAVGACIARRLGSAAIPFTGTPVVLRVAFEL
;
A
#
# COMPACT_ATOMS: atom_id res chain seq x y z
N MET A 1 55.44 16.38 25.51
CA MET A 1 54.09 16.27 26.14
C MET A 1 53.35 15.17 25.40
N ILE A 2 52.94 14.14 26.15
CA ILE A 2 52.45 12.83 25.69
C ILE A 2 51.03 12.62 26.24
N ALA A 3 50.20 11.89 25.47
CA ALA A 3 48.95 11.16 25.82
C ALA A 3 47.72 11.99 26.24
N ARG A 4 46.47 11.63 25.89
CA ARG A 4 45.77 10.32 25.81
C ARG A 4 44.74 10.37 24.64
N ASP A 5 44.45 9.36 23.83
CA ASP A 5 44.07 7.94 24.03
C ASP A 5 42.70 7.73 24.71
N VAL A 6 41.66 7.48 23.89
CA VAL A 6 40.54 6.56 24.17
C VAL A 6 40.10 5.93 22.85
N ALA A 7 40.43 4.65 22.71
CA ALA A 7 39.92 3.72 21.71
C ALA A 7 38.63 3.01 22.18
N THR A 8 38.05 2.23 21.25
CA THR A 8 37.14 1.07 21.45
C THR A 8 35.64 1.39 21.52
N GLY A 9 34.77 0.87 20.66
CA GLY A 9 34.92 -0.07 19.54
C GLY A 9 33.54 -0.53 19.04
N TYR A 10 33.44 -0.95 17.79
CA TYR A 10 32.83 -2.22 17.39
C TYR A 10 33.12 -2.46 15.90
N ILE A 11 34.06 -3.38 15.68
CA ILE A 11 34.37 -4.03 14.41
C ILE A 11 33.70 -5.41 14.48
N GLY A 12 33.00 -5.80 13.41
CA GLY A 12 32.53 -7.16 13.19
C GLY A 12 31.21 -7.14 12.40
N VAL A 13 31.05 -7.75 11.23
CA VAL A 13 31.84 -8.79 10.58
C VAL A 13 31.71 -8.61 9.07
N LEU A 14 32.85 -8.59 8.41
CA LEU A 14 33.04 -8.69 6.98
C LEU A 14 33.01 -10.20 6.66
N VAL A 15 31.97 -10.71 5.99
CA VAL A 15 32.01 -12.04 5.38
C VAL A 15 32.16 -11.88 3.88
N VAL A 16 33.39 -12.09 3.44
CA VAL A 16 33.75 -12.33 2.05
C VAL A 16 33.72 -13.83 1.80
N ALA A 17 32.89 -14.26 0.86
CA ALA A 17 33.08 -15.47 0.05
C ALA A 17 32.44 -15.15 -1.31
N ALA A 18 33.17 -14.68 -2.34
CA ALA A 18 34.19 -15.37 -3.11
C ALA A 18 33.73 -16.72 -3.67
N LEU A 19 33.38 -16.70 -4.97
CA LEU A 19 33.60 -17.75 -5.97
C LEU A 19 32.87 -19.09 -5.79
N SER A 20 31.77 -19.25 -6.53
CA SER A 20 31.56 -20.49 -7.28
C SER A 20 31.15 -20.13 -8.72
N LEU A 21 32.15 -20.18 -9.60
CA LEU A 21 31.94 -20.41 -11.03
C LEU A 21 31.38 -21.82 -11.19
N GLY A 22 30.19 -21.92 -11.77
CA GLY A 22 29.61 -23.20 -12.19
C GLY A 22 28.50 -22.97 -13.22
N PRO A 23 28.77 -23.13 -14.52
CA PRO A 23 27.74 -23.10 -15.55
C PRO A 23 27.03 -24.45 -15.57
N SER A 24 25.85 -24.54 -14.96
CA SER A 24 24.92 -25.62 -15.26
C SER A 24 23.90 -25.11 -16.27
N PHE A 25 24.30 -25.19 -17.54
CA PHE A 25 23.39 -25.34 -18.65
C PHE A 25 22.54 -26.59 -18.37
N ILE A 26 21.36 -26.41 -17.78
CA ILE A 26 20.29 -27.39 -17.93
C ILE A 26 19.43 -26.92 -19.09
N THR A 27 19.90 -27.23 -20.29
CA THR A 27 19.06 -27.34 -21.48
C THR A 27 18.10 -28.50 -21.27
N HIS A 28 16.93 -28.24 -20.67
CA HIS A 28 15.78 -29.10 -20.88
C HIS A 28 15.10 -28.72 -22.20
N THR A 29 15.65 -29.27 -23.27
CA THR A 29 14.92 -29.54 -24.52
C THR A 29 13.84 -30.57 -24.24
N ALA A 30 12.74 -30.14 -23.62
CA ALA A 30 11.51 -30.92 -23.61
C ALA A 30 10.70 -30.54 -24.86
N ALA A 31 10.88 -31.32 -25.91
CA ALA A 31 10.01 -31.36 -27.07
C ALA A 31 8.60 -31.80 -26.65
N ALA A 32 7.78 -30.86 -26.19
CA ALA A 32 6.37 -31.08 -25.93
C ALA A 32 5.60 -30.98 -27.25
N LYS A 33 5.53 -32.14 -27.90
CA LYS A 33 4.54 -32.59 -28.87
C LYS A 33 3.30 -31.68 -28.95
N MET A 34 3.17 -30.97 -30.07
CA MET A 34 1.92 -30.36 -30.51
C MET A 34 0.83 -31.43 -30.51
N ARG A 35 -0.05 -31.41 -29.50
CA ARG A 35 -1.35 -32.08 -29.55
C ARG A 35 -2.38 -31.01 -29.86
N ALA A 36 -3.23 -31.36 -30.82
CA ALA A 36 -4.23 -30.56 -31.46
C ALA A 36 -5.11 -29.76 -30.48
N ARG A 37 -5.52 -28.58 -30.95
CA ARG A 37 -6.59 -27.73 -30.40
C ARG A 37 -7.79 -28.56 -29.93
N PRO A 38 -8.21 -28.46 -28.66
CA PRO A 38 -9.61 -28.63 -28.33
C PRO A 38 -10.37 -27.43 -28.92
N ARG A 39 -11.47 -27.77 -29.61
CA ARG A 39 -12.44 -26.85 -30.21
C ARG A 39 -12.91 -25.80 -29.19
N ALA A 40 -13.22 -24.63 -29.73
CA ALA A 40 -14.03 -23.60 -29.10
C ALA A 40 -15.17 -24.23 -28.29
N SER A 41 -15.07 -24.13 -26.98
CA SER A 41 -16.25 -24.22 -26.11
C SER A 41 -16.88 -22.85 -26.15
N THR A 42 -17.98 -22.76 -26.88
CA THR A 42 -18.96 -21.68 -26.76
C THR A 42 -19.21 -21.43 -25.27
N PRO A 43 -19.01 -20.21 -24.74
CA PRO A 43 -19.47 -19.92 -23.40
C PRO A 43 -20.99 -20.15 -23.41
N ALA A 44 -21.44 -21.08 -22.56
CA ALA A 44 -22.86 -21.19 -22.26
C ALA A 44 -23.35 -19.80 -21.84
N PRO A 45 -24.54 -19.36 -22.28
CA PRO A 45 -25.15 -18.16 -21.72
C PRO A 45 -25.25 -18.39 -20.22
N ILE A 46 -24.53 -17.58 -19.45
CA ILE A 46 -24.72 -17.48 -18.02
C ILE A 46 -26.10 -16.86 -17.88
N GLU A 47 -27.12 -17.69 -17.68
CA GLU A 47 -28.37 -17.25 -17.09
C GLU A 47 -28.00 -16.61 -15.75
N LEU A 48 -27.98 -15.28 -15.72
CA LEU A 48 -28.01 -14.56 -14.46
C LEU A 48 -29.33 -14.95 -13.79
N PRO A 49 -29.31 -15.61 -12.62
CA PRO A 49 -30.51 -15.68 -11.83
C PRO A 49 -30.86 -14.26 -11.43
N MET A 50 -31.90 -13.71 -12.06
CA MET A 50 -32.61 -12.53 -11.59
C MET A 50 -33.34 -12.90 -10.30
N HIS A 51 -32.57 -13.18 -9.24
CA HIS A 51 -33.12 -13.16 -7.90
C HIS A 51 -33.22 -11.70 -7.48
N ALA A 52 -34.34 -11.12 -7.89
CA ALA A 52 -34.97 -9.98 -7.24
C ALA A 52 -35.17 -10.33 -5.76
N HIS A 53 -34.17 -10.05 -4.93
CA HIS A 53 -34.39 -9.93 -3.50
C HIS A 53 -35.06 -8.58 -3.26
N VAL A 54 -36.39 -8.67 -3.31
CA VAL A 54 -37.39 -7.98 -2.51
C VAL A 54 -36.78 -6.99 -1.52
N ALA A 55 -37.12 -5.72 -1.74
CA ALA A 55 -36.98 -4.63 -0.80
C ALA A 55 -37.55 -5.02 0.57
N GLY A 56 -36.66 -5.33 1.52
CA GLY A 56 -36.94 -5.23 2.94
C GLY A 56 -36.91 -3.75 3.32
N ILE A 57 -38.06 -3.09 3.20
CA ILE A 57 -38.33 -1.80 3.81
C ILE A 57 -38.17 -2.02 5.33
N SER A 58 -37.01 -1.65 5.87
CA SER A 58 -36.84 -1.57 7.32
C SER A 58 -37.69 -0.40 7.80
N VAL A 59 -38.72 -0.76 8.57
CA VAL A 59 -39.53 0.15 9.36
C VAL A 59 -38.57 1.01 10.21
N PRO A 60 -38.66 2.35 10.16
CA PRO A 60 -37.90 3.20 11.06
C PRO A 60 -38.32 2.88 12.49
N GLU A 61 -37.37 2.38 13.28
CA GLU A 61 -37.51 2.20 14.72
C GLU A 61 -37.82 3.57 15.36
N PRO A 62 -38.85 3.67 16.23
CA PRO A 62 -39.24 4.93 16.82
C PRO A 62 -38.08 5.56 17.60
N GLU A 63 -37.79 6.83 17.29
CA GLU A 63 -36.79 7.62 18.01
C GLU A 63 -37.03 7.54 19.53
N PRO A 64 -36.00 7.17 20.31
CA PRO A 64 -36.06 7.23 21.77
C PRO A 64 -36.38 8.65 22.22
N ALA A 65 -37.30 8.78 23.18
CA ALA A 65 -37.65 10.05 23.78
C ALA A 65 -36.39 10.83 24.23
N PRO A 66 -36.37 12.17 24.04
CA PRO A 66 -35.23 13.00 24.40
C PRO A 66 -34.91 12.83 25.89
N ALA A 67 -33.65 12.47 26.16
CA ALA A 67 -33.13 12.40 27.51
C ALA A 67 -33.24 13.77 28.21
N PRO A 68 -33.50 13.80 29.53
CA PRO A 68 -33.60 15.04 30.28
C PRO A 68 -32.34 15.90 30.12
N GLU A 69 -32.59 17.17 29.86
CA GLU A 69 -31.59 18.22 29.65
C GLU A 69 -30.67 18.31 30.89
N PRO A 70 -29.34 18.09 30.74
CA PRO A 70 -28.42 18.15 31.86
C PRO A 70 -28.32 19.58 32.39
N GLU A 71 -28.37 19.71 33.71
CA GLU A 71 -28.23 20.98 34.43
C GLU A 71 -26.97 21.75 33.99
N PRO A 72 -27.03 23.10 33.94
CA PRO A 72 -25.90 23.94 33.56
C PRO A 72 -24.67 23.68 34.43
N ALA A 73 -23.72 22.92 33.88
CA ALA A 73 -22.40 22.78 34.48
C ALA A 73 -21.75 24.16 34.60
N GLU A 74 -21.22 24.44 35.79
CA GLU A 74 -20.51 25.68 36.08
C GLU A 74 -19.41 25.94 35.04
N PRO A 75 -19.13 27.21 34.66
CA PRO A 75 -18.17 27.55 33.64
C PRO A 75 -16.74 27.14 34.07
N VAL A 76 -16.33 25.93 33.68
CA VAL A 76 -14.93 25.50 33.79
C VAL A 76 -14.12 26.50 32.98
N ALA A 77 -13.22 27.22 33.67
CA ALA A 77 -12.34 28.20 33.07
C ALA A 77 -11.69 27.60 31.82
N LYS A 78 -12.04 28.14 30.65
CA LYS A 78 -11.56 27.65 29.35
C LYS A 78 -10.04 27.50 29.43
N PRO A 79 -9.48 26.28 29.27
CA PRO A 79 -8.05 26.10 29.13
C PRO A 79 -7.57 27.05 28.03
N LYS A 80 -6.53 27.84 28.33
CA LYS A 80 -5.90 28.69 27.32
C LYS A 80 -5.60 27.81 26.10
N PRO A 81 -6.05 28.18 24.88
CA PRO A 81 -5.71 27.43 23.69
C PRO A 81 -4.20 27.21 23.64
N PRO A 82 -3.73 25.99 23.36
CA PRO A 82 -2.30 25.78 23.15
C PRO A 82 -1.82 26.79 22.09
N PRO A 83 -0.62 27.37 22.28
CA PRO A 83 -0.08 28.31 21.30
C PRO A 83 -0.05 27.63 19.93
N PRO A 84 -0.45 28.34 18.85
CA PRO A 84 -0.45 27.76 17.52
C PRO A 84 0.98 27.30 17.18
N PRO A 85 1.13 26.10 16.59
CA PRO A 85 2.44 25.60 16.19
C PRO A 85 3.12 26.62 15.26
N LYS A 86 4.43 26.80 15.44
CA LYS A 86 5.21 27.73 14.63
C LYS A 86 5.31 27.15 13.23
N LYS A 87 4.77 27.86 12.23
CA LYS A 87 4.67 27.45 10.81
C LYS A 87 5.95 26.90 10.17
N LYS A 88 7.13 27.21 10.71
CA LYS A 88 8.41 26.71 10.17
C LYS A 88 8.67 25.25 10.52
N ASP A 89 8.26 24.81 11.70
CA ASP A 89 8.54 23.46 12.18
C ASP A 89 7.63 22.44 11.45
N GLU A 90 6.39 22.85 11.13
CA GLU A 90 5.41 22.03 10.39
C GLU A 90 5.83 21.72 8.95
N LEU A 91 6.48 22.67 8.25
CA LEU A 91 6.95 22.44 6.89
C LEU A 91 8.10 21.43 6.86
N ALA A 92 9.06 21.56 7.79
CA ALA A 92 10.20 20.65 7.89
C ALA A 92 9.76 19.23 8.24
N GLU A 93 8.81 19.08 9.18
CA GLU A 93 8.23 17.78 9.53
C GLU A 93 7.48 17.15 8.35
N ARG A 94 6.69 17.95 7.62
CA ARG A 94 5.98 17.49 6.42
C ARG A 94 6.93 16.99 5.35
N GLU A 95 8.02 17.70 5.09
CA GLU A 95 9.04 17.28 4.11
C GLU A 95 9.74 15.98 4.53
N ALA A 96 10.06 15.84 5.83
CA ALA A 96 10.65 14.61 6.37
C ALA A 96 9.70 13.40 6.24
N ASN A 97 8.42 13.57 6.61
CA ASN A 97 7.41 12.52 6.49
C ASN A 97 7.19 12.10 5.03
N LEU A 98 7.19 13.05 4.11
CA LEU A 98 7.02 12.77 2.69
C LEU A 98 8.25 12.06 2.09
N LEU A 99 9.45 12.36 2.57
CA LEU A 99 10.68 11.64 2.19
C LEU A 99 10.67 10.20 2.71
N LEU A 100 10.25 9.99 3.97
CA LEU A 100 10.13 8.66 4.56
C LEU A 100 9.08 7.81 3.81
N LEU A 101 7.94 8.41 3.47
CA LEU A 101 6.89 7.76 2.68
C LEU A 101 7.39 7.35 1.29
N ARG A 102 8.11 8.23 0.59
CA ARG A 102 8.73 7.90 -0.71
C ARG A 102 9.71 6.74 -0.59
N ALA A 103 10.51 6.69 0.46
CA ALA A 103 11.44 5.60 0.71
C ALA A 103 10.71 4.27 0.97
N ALA A 104 9.65 4.27 1.78
CA ALA A 104 8.84 3.09 2.07
C ALA A 104 8.16 2.54 0.79
N VAL A 105 7.60 3.42 -0.03
CA VAL A 105 6.98 3.06 -1.32
C VAL A 105 8.02 2.52 -2.30
N ALA A 106 9.22 3.11 -2.35
CA ALA A 106 10.32 2.61 -3.18
C ALA A 106 10.75 1.19 -2.76
N ALA A 107 10.84 0.90 -1.47
CA ALA A 107 11.12 -0.45 -0.98
C ALA A 107 10.05 -1.46 -1.40
N LYS A 108 8.76 -1.07 -1.33
CA LYS A 108 7.65 -1.94 -1.78
C LYS A 108 7.61 -2.14 -3.29
N ARG A 109 8.15 -1.21 -4.08
CA ARG A 109 8.21 -1.33 -5.54
C ARG A 109 9.02 -2.54 -5.98
N GLU A 110 10.13 -2.84 -5.30
CA GLU A 110 10.96 -4.02 -5.58
C GLU A 110 10.21 -5.34 -5.29
N GLU A 111 9.27 -5.33 -4.34
CA GLU A 111 8.43 -6.50 -4.03
C GLU A 111 7.30 -6.73 -5.04
N ILE A 112 7.00 -5.77 -5.93
CA ILE A 112 5.89 -5.86 -6.89
C ILE A 112 6.10 -7.01 -7.89
N GLY A 113 7.34 -7.38 -8.21
CA GLY A 113 7.64 -8.49 -9.13
C GLY A 113 6.98 -9.81 -8.73
N VAL A 114 6.72 -10.03 -7.44
CA VAL A 114 6.02 -11.21 -6.91
C VAL A 114 4.55 -11.27 -7.37
N CYS A 115 3.98 -10.14 -7.79
CA CYS A 115 2.60 -10.07 -8.29
C CYS A 115 2.44 -10.50 -9.75
N ARG A 116 3.54 -10.76 -10.47
CA ARG A 116 3.48 -11.25 -11.87
C ARG A 116 2.75 -12.59 -11.91
N ARG A 117 1.80 -12.72 -12.84
CA ARG A 117 1.02 -13.95 -13.03
C ARG A 117 0.99 -14.36 -14.51
N PRO A 118 1.00 -15.67 -14.82
CA PRO A 118 0.81 -16.15 -16.19
C PRO A 118 -0.51 -15.62 -16.78
N GLY A 119 -0.43 -14.99 -17.95
CA GLY A 119 -1.58 -14.39 -18.64
C GLY A 119 -2.11 -13.09 -18.01
N GLY A 120 -1.40 -12.51 -17.04
CA GLY A 120 -1.71 -11.20 -16.47
C GLY A 120 -1.20 -10.04 -17.33
N PRO A 121 -1.60 -8.79 -17.01
CA PRO A 121 -1.00 -7.61 -17.61
C PRO A 121 0.49 -7.52 -17.24
N GLU A 122 1.32 -7.15 -18.21
CA GLU A 122 2.78 -6.97 -18.07
C GLU A 122 3.20 -5.59 -18.60
N GLY A 123 4.41 -5.16 -18.20
CA GLY A 123 5.00 -3.89 -18.64
C GLY A 123 4.79 -2.74 -17.65
N ARG A 124 4.87 -1.50 -18.14
CA ARG A 124 4.82 -0.31 -17.29
C ARG A 124 3.40 0.01 -16.82
N GLY A 125 3.26 0.42 -15.57
CA GLY A 125 2.02 0.87 -14.97
C GLY A 125 2.23 2.06 -14.04
N GLU A 126 1.13 2.71 -13.67
CA GLU A 126 1.13 3.82 -12.72
C GLU A 126 0.14 3.57 -11.58
N ALA A 127 0.55 3.93 -10.36
CA ALA A 127 -0.27 3.94 -9.16
C ALA A 127 -0.38 5.38 -8.62
N GLN A 128 -1.58 5.76 -8.20
CA GLN A 128 -1.84 6.93 -7.39
C GLN A 128 -2.11 6.46 -5.95
N LEU A 129 -1.31 6.94 -5.02
CA LEU A 129 -1.47 6.67 -3.60
C LEU A 129 -2.01 7.94 -2.94
N ALA A 130 -3.21 7.88 -2.39
CA ALA A 130 -3.76 8.94 -1.56
C ALA A 130 -3.52 8.58 -0.09
N ILE A 131 -2.78 9.43 0.62
CA ILE A 131 -2.44 9.24 2.03
C ILE A 131 -3.35 10.15 2.84
N GLY A 132 -4.15 9.55 3.73
CA GLY A 132 -5.01 10.24 4.67
C GLY A 132 -4.22 10.92 5.80
N ALA A 133 -4.89 11.81 6.52
CA ALA A 133 -4.31 12.49 7.68
C ALA A 133 -4.02 11.55 8.87
N ASP A 134 -4.59 10.34 8.83
CA ASP A 134 -4.40 9.23 9.77
C ASP A 134 -3.30 8.25 9.31
N GLY A 135 -2.69 8.49 8.15
CA GLY A 135 -1.72 7.59 7.52
C GLY A 135 -2.34 6.41 6.77
N SER A 136 -3.67 6.37 6.62
CA SER A 136 -4.32 5.42 5.71
C SER A 136 -3.85 5.64 4.27
N ILE A 137 -3.69 4.56 3.49
CA ILE A 137 -3.28 4.65 2.08
C ILE A 137 -4.38 4.04 1.21
N GLU A 138 -4.94 4.85 0.33
CA GLU A 138 -5.78 4.39 -0.78
C GLU A 138 -4.94 4.29 -2.05
N VAL A 139 -5.06 3.17 -2.77
CA VAL A 139 -4.28 2.91 -3.98
C VAL A 139 -5.20 2.79 -5.19
N ALA A 140 -5.03 3.70 -6.15
CA ALA A 140 -5.69 3.67 -7.45
C ALA A 140 -4.67 3.32 -8.55
N LEU A 141 -4.94 2.28 -9.32
CA LEU A 141 -4.07 1.84 -10.42
C LEU A 141 -4.64 2.29 -11.77
N SER A 142 -3.77 2.65 -12.70
CA SER A 142 -4.15 2.88 -14.10
C SER A 142 -4.32 1.56 -14.87
N ALA A 143 -5.00 1.62 -16.01
CA ALA A 143 -5.00 0.51 -16.96
C ALA A 143 -3.57 0.19 -17.42
N PRO A 144 -3.23 -1.09 -17.69
CA PRO A 144 -4.10 -2.27 -17.74
C PRO A 144 -4.29 -3.00 -16.40
N TYR A 145 -3.78 -2.43 -15.29
CA TYR A 145 -3.75 -3.12 -13.99
C TYR A 145 -5.02 -2.94 -13.16
N ALA A 146 -5.77 -1.86 -13.39
CA ALA A 146 -7.05 -1.60 -12.74
C ALA A 146 -8.01 -2.81 -12.84
N SER A 147 -8.64 -3.17 -11.73
CA SER A 147 -9.62 -4.27 -11.64
C SER A 147 -9.10 -5.66 -12.03
N THR A 148 -7.78 -5.88 -12.04
CA THR A 148 -7.17 -7.20 -12.29
C THR A 148 -6.67 -7.85 -11.00
N ALA A 149 -6.50 -9.18 -11.00
CA ALA A 149 -5.91 -9.89 -9.85
C ALA A 149 -4.45 -9.46 -9.58
N VAL A 150 -3.70 -9.13 -10.64
CA VAL A 150 -2.34 -8.57 -10.54
C VAL A 150 -2.40 -7.20 -9.88
N GLY A 151 -3.29 -6.30 -10.35
CA GLY A 151 -3.50 -5.00 -9.74
C GLY A 151 -3.90 -5.07 -8.26
N ALA A 152 -4.78 -6.00 -7.87
CA ALA A 152 -5.13 -6.21 -6.46
C ALA A 152 -3.93 -6.69 -5.60
N CYS A 153 -2.98 -7.43 -6.18
CA CYS A 153 -1.73 -7.77 -5.51
C CYS A 153 -0.84 -6.53 -5.33
N ILE A 154 -0.66 -5.73 -6.39
CA ILE A 154 0.12 -4.48 -6.36
C ILE A 154 -0.45 -3.51 -5.32
N ALA A 155 -1.77 -3.29 -5.33
CA ALA A 155 -2.44 -2.38 -4.42
C ALA A 155 -2.23 -2.79 -2.95
N ARG A 156 -2.28 -4.09 -2.64
CA ARG A 156 -1.96 -4.59 -1.28
C ARG A 156 -0.50 -4.38 -0.89
N ARG A 157 0.43 -4.61 -1.81
CA ARG A 157 1.87 -4.38 -1.56
C ARG A 157 2.18 -2.91 -1.31
N LEU A 158 1.68 -2.03 -2.17
CA LEU A 158 1.85 -0.59 -2.03
C LEU A 158 1.11 -0.03 -0.81
N GLY A 159 -0.11 -0.51 -0.54
CA GLY A 159 -0.89 -0.12 0.65
C GLY A 159 -0.23 -0.57 1.97
N SER A 160 0.57 -1.64 1.95
CA SER A 160 1.35 -2.07 3.11
C SER A 160 2.55 -1.17 3.43
N ALA A 161 2.84 -0.16 2.60
CA ALA A 161 3.82 0.89 2.89
C ALA A 161 3.29 1.96 3.87
N ALA A 162 2.10 1.74 4.45
CA ALA A 162 1.50 2.65 5.42
C ALA A 162 2.46 2.91 6.58
N ILE A 163 2.80 4.17 6.75
CA ILE A 163 3.55 4.68 7.90
C ILE A 163 2.62 5.64 8.64
N PRO A 164 2.73 5.73 9.98
CA PRO A 164 2.02 6.76 10.72
C PRO A 164 2.39 8.13 10.14
N PHE A 165 1.39 8.80 9.61
CA PHE A 165 1.53 10.10 8.98
C PHE A 165 0.62 11.07 9.71
N THR A 166 1.19 12.15 10.23
CA THR A 166 0.47 13.26 10.83
C THR A 166 0.58 14.44 9.88
N GLY A 167 -0.55 14.93 9.36
CA GLY A 167 -0.55 16.11 8.50
C GLY A 167 -1.69 16.18 7.50
N THR A 168 -1.56 17.09 6.54
CA THR A 168 -2.50 17.23 5.44
C THR A 168 -2.43 16.05 4.48
N PRO A 169 -3.57 15.55 3.96
CA PRO A 169 -3.56 14.49 2.96
C PRO A 169 -2.66 14.79 1.76
N VAL A 170 -1.97 13.76 1.26
CA VAL A 170 -1.02 13.87 0.14
C VAL A 170 -1.35 12.83 -0.92
N VAL A 171 -1.22 13.21 -2.20
CA VAL A 171 -1.32 12.25 -3.31
C VAL A 171 0.06 12.07 -3.95
N LEU A 172 0.51 10.82 -4.04
CA LEU A 172 1.76 10.44 -4.70
C LEU A 172 1.48 9.63 -5.97
N ARG A 173 2.25 9.90 -7.02
CA ARG A 173 2.25 9.10 -8.25
C ARG A 173 3.51 8.26 -8.32
N VAL A 174 3.35 6.97 -8.61
CA VAL A 174 4.43 5.99 -8.62
C VAL A 174 4.32 5.17 -9.89
N ALA A 175 5.36 5.21 -10.72
CA ALA A 175 5.49 4.33 -11.87
C ALA A 175 6.12 3.00 -11.45
N PHE A 176 5.65 1.88 -11.98
CA PHE A 176 6.22 0.55 -11.75
C PHE A 176 6.32 -0.21 -13.08
N GLU A 177 7.11 -1.27 -13.09
CA GLU A 177 7.26 -2.17 -14.24
C GLU A 177 7.14 -3.60 -13.72
N LEU A 178 6.32 -4.41 -14.39
CA LEU A 178 5.99 -5.76 -13.97
C LEU A 178 6.59 -6.83 -14.86
#